data_AF-A0A7C1PV08-F1
#
_entry.id   AF-A0A7C1PV08-F1
#
_cell.length_a   1.000
_cell.length_b   1.000
_cell.length_c   1.000
_cell.angle_alpha   90.00
_cell.angle_beta   90.00
_cell.angle_gamma   90.00
#
_symmetry.space_group_name_H-M   'P 1'
#
loop_
_entity.id
_entity.type
_entity.pdbx_description
1 polymer ?
#
loop_
_entity_poly.entity_id
_entity_poly.type
_entity_poly.pdbx_seq_one_letter_code
_entity_poly.pdbx_strand_id
1 'polypeptide(L)'
;MDIATPRYHENPGDLFDLLKSMQYSKDSKQTPEILFAKGAETREKTFEYFMTKCSSGKQKKLFRKRYKVLESYTAYREIHKYYTVMAMDFIRRKILKIAEDLVRSGRIDKKDDIFQLKYEEVLEGLENTQLELKSLISINSEYYGQFRGIKNPPSIIDSRGYIPSLSRKITDANELEGTPASPGLATGSVKVLKNPNEKLVMPGDILVAEATDPGWTPLFINAAGIVIQNGGVLQHGASVARESCKPCIVGVHNVTNILHDGQLVEMDGSSGVVRILKN
;
A
#
# COMPACT_ATOMS: atom_id res chain seq x y z
N MET A 1 8.57 0.34 4.93
CA MET A 1 9.49 1.18 5.73
C MET A 1 10.09 0.40 6.88
N ASP A 2 9.60 -0.78 7.21
CA ASP A 2 10.32 -1.65 8.13
C ASP A 2 11.68 -2.09 7.52
N ILE A 3 12.72 -2.00 8.35
CA ILE A 3 14.10 -2.38 8.00
C ILE A 3 14.28 -3.90 8.04
N ALA A 4 13.46 -4.62 8.79
CA ALA A 4 13.47 -6.08 8.88
C ALA A 4 12.83 -6.73 7.64
N THR A 5 11.98 -6.01 6.90
CA THR A 5 11.35 -6.50 5.66
C THR A 5 12.40 -6.71 4.55
N PRO A 6 12.46 -7.90 3.92
CA PRO A 6 13.32 -8.17 2.76
C PRO A 6 13.06 -7.22 1.58
N ARG A 7 14.07 -7.03 0.73
CA ARG A 7 14.01 -6.23 -0.51
C ARG A 7 14.01 -7.13 -1.74
N TYR A 8 13.54 -6.61 -2.87
CA TYR A 8 13.49 -7.37 -4.13
C TYR A 8 14.86 -7.89 -4.62
N HIS A 9 15.97 -7.24 -4.28
CA HIS A 9 17.30 -7.76 -4.63
C HIS A 9 17.72 -8.97 -3.76
N GLU A 10 17.12 -9.15 -2.58
CA GLU A 10 17.32 -10.31 -1.71
C GLU A 10 16.49 -11.52 -2.17
N ASN A 11 15.32 -11.28 -2.78
CA ASN A 11 14.49 -12.30 -3.41
C ASN A 11 13.95 -11.83 -4.78
N PRO A 12 14.73 -11.96 -5.87
CA PRO A 12 14.30 -11.51 -7.20
C PRO A 12 13.05 -12.22 -7.73
N GLY A 13 12.73 -13.41 -7.22
CA GLY A 13 11.55 -14.20 -7.63
C GLY A 13 10.25 -13.41 -7.48
N ASP A 14 10.12 -12.65 -6.38
CA ASP A 14 8.95 -11.82 -6.10
C ASP A 14 8.70 -10.77 -7.20
N LEU A 15 9.76 -10.18 -7.75
CA LEU A 15 9.65 -9.24 -8.85
C LEU A 15 9.22 -9.94 -10.14
N PHE A 16 9.73 -11.14 -10.40
CA PHE A 16 9.33 -11.91 -11.58
C PHE A 16 7.87 -12.35 -11.54
N ASP A 17 7.36 -12.75 -10.37
CA ASP A 17 5.94 -13.08 -10.20
C ASP A 17 5.04 -11.87 -10.44
N LEU A 18 5.47 -10.69 -9.97
CA LEU A 18 4.78 -9.43 -10.24
C LEU A 18 4.76 -9.11 -11.73
N LEU A 19 5.89 -9.25 -12.44
CA LEU A 19 5.96 -9.05 -13.90
C LEU A 19 5.11 -10.06 -14.66
N LYS A 20 5.11 -11.33 -14.22
CA LYS A 20 4.26 -12.39 -14.77
C LYS A 20 2.79 -12.09 -14.60
N SER A 21 2.39 -11.42 -13.51
CA SER A 21 1.00 -10.99 -13.31
C SER A 21 0.56 -9.98 -14.38
N MET A 22 1.43 -9.05 -14.77
CA MET A 22 1.11 -8.01 -15.75
C MET A 22 0.83 -8.58 -17.15
N GLN A 23 1.43 -9.72 -17.51
CA GLN A 23 1.24 -10.35 -18.81
C GLN A 23 -0.21 -10.84 -19.03
N TYR A 24 -0.98 -11.07 -17.96
CA TYR A 24 -2.34 -11.56 -18.07
C TYR A 24 -3.31 -10.48 -18.54
N SER A 25 -2.93 -9.19 -18.44
CA SER A 25 -3.66 -8.12 -19.11
C SER A 25 -3.49 -8.27 -20.64
N LYS A 26 -4.51 -8.84 -21.28
CA LYS A 26 -4.54 -9.00 -22.75
C LYS A 26 -5.08 -7.75 -23.47
N ASP A 27 -5.49 -6.72 -22.74
CA ASP A 27 -6.03 -5.50 -23.34
C ASP A 27 -4.87 -4.61 -23.79
N SER A 28 -4.53 -4.71 -25.08
CA SER A 28 -3.52 -3.85 -25.71
C SER A 28 -3.85 -2.37 -25.67
N LYS A 29 -5.06 -1.98 -25.24
CA LYS A 29 -5.49 -0.59 -25.02
C LYS A 29 -5.30 -0.11 -23.58
N GLN A 30 -4.84 -0.97 -22.67
CA GLN A 30 -4.59 -0.66 -21.26
C GLN A 30 -3.13 -0.87 -20.84
N THR A 31 -2.17 -0.59 -21.74
CA THR A 31 -0.75 -0.55 -21.33
C THR A 31 -0.47 0.69 -20.47
N PRO A 32 0.57 0.65 -19.61
CA PRO A 32 0.96 1.81 -18.80
C PRO A 32 1.19 3.08 -19.63
N GLU A 33 1.78 2.97 -20.82
CA GLU A 33 2.05 4.10 -21.71
C GLU A 33 0.76 4.73 -22.22
N ILE A 34 -0.23 3.91 -22.60
CA ILE A 34 -1.53 4.38 -23.07
C ILE A 34 -2.31 5.04 -21.94
N LEU A 35 -2.32 4.43 -20.75
CA LEU A 35 -2.96 5.00 -19.56
C LEU A 35 -2.33 6.35 -19.21
N PHE A 36 -1.01 6.46 -19.26
CA PHE A 36 -0.30 7.70 -19.03
C PHE A 36 -0.63 8.78 -20.06
N ALA A 37 -0.62 8.43 -21.36
CA ALA A 37 -0.97 9.35 -22.44
C ALA A 37 -2.41 9.86 -22.33
N LYS A 38 -3.36 8.96 -22.04
CA LYS A 38 -4.77 9.31 -21.80
C LYS A 38 -4.93 10.21 -20.57
N GLY A 39 -4.17 9.95 -19.51
CA GLY A 39 -4.12 10.80 -18.32
C GLY A 39 -3.61 12.21 -18.64
N ALA A 40 -2.58 12.32 -19.47
CA ALA A 40 -2.07 13.61 -19.94
C ALA A 40 -3.08 14.39 -20.78
N GLU A 41 -3.72 13.74 -21.75
CA GLU A 41 -4.78 14.35 -22.57
C GLU A 41 -5.96 14.84 -21.71
N THR A 42 -6.40 14.01 -20.76
CA THR A 42 -7.48 14.36 -19.83
C THR A 42 -7.11 15.56 -18.97
N ARG A 43 -5.85 15.62 -18.49
CA ARG A 43 -5.32 16.74 -17.71
C ARG A 43 -5.35 18.04 -18.52
N GLU A 44 -4.87 18.01 -19.77
CA GLU A 44 -4.86 19.18 -20.66
C GLU A 44 -6.27 19.69 -20.96
N LYS A 45 -7.20 18.81 -21.32
CA LYS A 45 -8.62 19.17 -21.54
C LYS A 45 -9.26 19.77 -20.28
N THR A 46 -8.97 19.19 -19.12
CA THR A 46 -9.49 19.66 -17.83
C THR A 46 -8.91 21.03 -17.47
N PHE A 47 -7.62 21.25 -17.73
CA PHE A 47 -6.97 22.54 -17.55
C PHE A 47 -7.63 23.62 -18.41
N GLU A 48 -7.83 23.36 -19.71
CA GLU A 48 -8.51 24.30 -20.60
C GLU A 48 -9.95 24.57 -20.17
N TYR A 49 -10.69 23.54 -19.75
CA TYR A 49 -12.02 23.71 -19.17
C TYR A 49 -12.02 24.66 -17.97
N PHE A 50 -11.13 24.47 -16.99
CA PHE A 50 -11.03 25.37 -15.84
C PHE A 50 -10.59 26.80 -16.22
N MET A 51 -9.76 26.94 -17.26
CA MET A 51 -9.42 28.24 -17.82
C MET A 51 -10.67 28.96 -18.39
N THR A 52 -11.63 28.24 -18.97
CA THR A 52 -12.91 28.84 -19.42
C THR A 52 -13.79 29.32 -18.27
N LYS A 53 -13.70 28.68 -17.09
CA LYS A 53 -14.48 29.03 -15.89
C LYS A 53 -13.92 30.22 -15.10
N CYS A 54 -12.71 30.68 -15.43
CA CYS A 54 -12.14 31.87 -14.82
C CYS A 54 -12.84 33.14 -15.32
N SER A 55 -13.38 33.94 -14.39
CA SER A 55 -14.19 35.14 -14.64
C SER A 55 -13.40 36.36 -15.13
N SER A 56 -12.07 36.36 -14.97
CA SER A 56 -11.22 37.48 -15.39
C SER A 56 -9.83 37.06 -15.86
N GLY A 57 -9.17 37.93 -16.63
CA GLY A 57 -7.78 37.73 -17.08
C GLY A 57 -6.79 37.60 -15.92
N LYS A 58 -7.01 38.30 -14.80
CA LYS A 58 -6.21 38.18 -13.57
C LYS A 58 -6.33 36.78 -12.97
N GLN A 59 -7.55 36.25 -12.88
CA GLN A 59 -7.79 34.89 -12.37
C GLN A 59 -7.15 33.83 -13.27
N LYS A 60 -7.30 33.95 -14.60
CA LYS A 60 -6.64 33.07 -15.59
C LYS A 60 -5.11 33.04 -15.40
N LYS A 61 -4.49 34.21 -15.23
CA LYS A 61 -3.04 34.32 -14.98
C LYS A 61 -2.63 33.65 -13.66
N LEU A 62 -3.39 33.87 -12.59
CA LEU A 62 -3.11 33.27 -11.28
C LEU A 62 -3.30 31.75 -11.29
N PHE A 63 -4.39 31.25 -11.89
CA PHE A 63 -4.67 29.83 -12.01
C PHE A 63 -3.56 29.12 -12.79
N ARG A 64 -3.19 29.62 -13.98
CA ARG A 64 -2.09 29.07 -14.78
C ARG A 64 -0.78 29.03 -13.99
N LYS A 65 -0.45 30.09 -13.24
CA LYS A 65 0.75 30.13 -12.40
C LYS A 65 0.73 29.03 -11.33
N ARG A 66 -0.39 28.87 -10.61
CA ARG A 66 -0.53 27.85 -9.55
C ARG A 66 -0.56 26.43 -10.12
N TYR A 67 -1.26 26.22 -11.23
CA TYR A 67 -1.30 24.94 -11.93
C TYR A 67 0.10 24.49 -12.35
N LYS A 68 0.91 25.39 -12.93
CA LYS A 68 2.29 25.07 -13.33
C LYS A 68 3.13 24.61 -12.12
N VAL A 69 2.97 25.26 -10.96
CA VAL A 69 3.65 24.83 -9.72
C VAL A 69 3.18 23.43 -9.33
N LEU A 70 1.85 23.19 -9.30
CA LEU A 70 1.31 21.88 -8.95
C LEU A 70 1.83 20.78 -9.89
N GLU A 71 1.76 20.99 -11.20
CA GLU A 71 2.20 20.04 -12.22
C GLU A 71 3.70 19.73 -12.10
N SER A 72 4.53 20.75 -11.82
CA SER A 72 5.97 20.56 -11.68
C SER A 72 6.37 19.85 -10.38
N TYR A 73 5.65 20.07 -9.28
CA TYR A 73 6.08 19.60 -7.95
C TYR A 73 5.31 18.41 -7.38
N THR A 74 4.16 18.03 -7.94
CA THR A 74 3.35 16.91 -7.39
C THR A 74 4.11 15.59 -7.38
N ALA A 75 4.90 15.31 -8.43
CA ALA A 75 5.72 14.09 -8.51
C ALA A 75 6.78 14.01 -7.40
N TYR A 76 7.27 15.16 -6.92
CA TYR A 76 8.26 15.21 -5.83
C TYR A 76 7.66 14.82 -4.48
N ARG A 77 6.34 14.74 -4.35
CA ARG A 77 5.68 14.33 -3.10
C ARG A 77 6.15 12.94 -2.65
N GLU A 78 6.41 12.00 -3.56
CA GLU A 78 6.84 10.64 -3.19
C GLU A 78 8.37 10.48 -3.05
N ILE A 79 9.15 11.50 -3.45
CA ILE A 79 10.62 11.37 -3.57
C ILE A 79 11.33 11.16 -2.23
N HIS A 80 10.83 11.80 -1.17
CA HIS A 80 11.41 11.71 0.17
C HIS A 80 11.34 10.26 0.68
N LYS A 81 10.18 9.61 0.52
CA LYS A 81 9.97 8.21 0.89
C LYS A 81 10.89 7.28 0.09
N TYR A 82 11.08 7.53 -1.20
CA TYR A 82 12.01 6.77 -2.03
C TYR A 82 13.43 6.79 -1.46
N TYR A 83 13.98 7.98 -1.17
CA TYR A 83 15.32 8.11 -0.59
C TYR A 83 15.42 7.54 0.83
N THR A 84 14.37 7.67 1.66
CA THR A 84 14.33 7.02 2.97
C THR A 84 14.43 5.50 2.83
N VAL A 85 13.68 4.89 1.91
CA VAL A 85 13.75 3.43 1.69
C VAL A 85 15.13 3.01 1.16
N MET A 86 15.75 3.78 0.27
CA MET A 86 17.13 3.52 -0.19
C MET A 86 18.14 3.57 0.97
N ALA A 87 18.05 4.59 1.83
CA ALA A 87 18.91 4.71 3.00
C ALA A 87 18.70 3.54 3.98
N MET A 88 17.45 3.13 4.19
CA MET A 88 17.11 1.96 5.01
C MET A 88 17.67 0.66 4.42
N ASP A 89 17.63 0.46 3.10
CA ASP A 89 18.27 -0.69 2.45
C ASP A 89 19.79 -0.69 2.65
N PHE A 90 20.43 0.47 2.51
CA PHE A 90 21.86 0.59 2.78
C PHE A 90 22.21 0.17 4.23
N ILE A 91 21.44 0.65 5.21
CA ILE A 91 21.61 0.27 6.62
C ILE A 91 21.33 -1.22 6.82
N ARG A 92 20.24 -1.76 6.24
CA ARG A 92 19.88 -3.18 6.31
C ARG A 92 21.02 -4.08 5.85
N ARG A 93 21.67 -3.76 4.73
CA ARG A 93 22.83 -4.53 4.21
C ARG A 93 23.99 -4.57 5.20
N LYS A 94 24.23 -3.48 5.95
CA LYS A 94 25.26 -3.44 6.99
C LYS A 94 24.87 -4.29 8.20
N ILE A 95 23.62 -4.19 8.64
CA ILE A 95 23.08 -5.01 9.73
C ILE A 95 23.18 -6.50 9.39
N LEU A 96 22.77 -6.90 8.19
CA LEU A 96 22.84 -8.31 7.75
C LEU A 96 24.29 -8.83 7.68
N LYS A 97 25.25 -7.97 7.34
CA LYS A 97 26.68 -8.34 7.38
C LYS A 97 27.16 -8.58 8.81
N ILE A 98 26.72 -7.77 9.77
CA ILE A 98 26.99 -8.02 11.19
C ILE A 98 26.34 -9.35 11.62
N ALA A 99 25.10 -9.59 11.20
CA ALA A 99 24.39 -10.83 11.49
C ALA A 99 25.12 -12.07 10.94
N GLU A 100 25.77 -11.98 9.77
CA GLU A 100 26.61 -13.05 9.23
C GLU A 100 27.75 -13.44 10.17
N ASP A 101 28.44 -12.45 10.75
CA ASP A 101 29.55 -12.69 11.68
C ASP A 101 29.04 -13.27 13.02
N LEU A 102 27.87 -12.82 13.49
CA LEU A 102 27.21 -13.37 14.67
C LEU A 102 26.73 -14.81 14.47
N VAL A 103 26.21 -15.15 13.28
CA VAL A 103 25.87 -16.55 12.92
C VAL A 103 27.15 -17.40 12.87
N ARG A 104 28.22 -16.90 12.24
CA ARG A 104 29.49 -17.64 12.12
C ARG A 104 30.12 -17.93 13.49
N SER A 105 29.98 -17.00 14.44
CA SER A 105 30.44 -17.18 15.83
C SER A 105 29.46 -17.96 16.71
N GLY A 106 28.32 -18.41 16.16
CA GLY A 106 27.30 -19.18 16.89
C GLY A 106 26.48 -18.36 17.90
N ARG A 107 26.62 -17.02 17.89
CA ARG A 107 25.95 -16.10 18.82
C ARG A 107 24.45 -15.93 18.50
N ILE A 108 24.05 -16.12 17.25
CA ILE A 108 22.64 -16.17 16.79
C ILE A 108 22.47 -17.34 15.79
N ASP A 109 21.24 -17.80 15.54
CA ASP A 109 21.01 -18.99 14.71
C ASP A 109 20.82 -18.66 13.22
N LYS A 110 20.14 -17.55 12.91
CA LYS A 110 19.86 -17.07 11.55
C LYS A 110 20.16 -15.58 11.44
N LYS A 111 20.47 -15.12 10.22
CA LYS A 111 20.75 -13.69 9.96
C LYS A 111 19.60 -12.78 10.37
N ASP A 112 18.35 -13.21 10.12
CA ASP A 112 17.16 -12.42 10.41
C ASP A 112 16.85 -12.31 11.91
N ASP A 113 17.46 -13.15 12.76
CA ASP A 113 17.28 -13.07 14.21
C ASP A 113 17.78 -11.75 14.78
N ILE A 114 18.73 -11.09 14.10
CA ILE A 114 19.22 -9.76 14.48
C ILE A 114 18.10 -8.71 14.54
N PHE A 115 17.02 -8.88 13.78
CA PHE A 115 15.88 -7.97 13.78
C PHE A 115 14.92 -8.20 14.96
N GLN A 116 15.16 -9.24 15.77
CA GLN A 116 14.51 -9.41 17.06
C GLN A 116 15.26 -8.68 18.19
N LEU A 117 16.48 -8.19 17.94
CA LEU A 117 17.25 -7.41 18.91
C LEU A 117 16.97 -5.92 18.76
N LYS A 118 17.03 -5.19 19.88
CA LYS A 118 17.08 -3.73 19.87
C LYS A 118 18.45 -3.24 19.41
N TYR A 119 18.50 -1.99 18.96
CA TYR A 119 19.75 -1.38 18.49
C TYR A 119 20.85 -1.42 19.58
N GLU A 120 20.49 -1.11 20.83
CA GLU A 120 21.41 -1.10 21.96
C GLU A 120 21.92 -2.50 22.30
N GLU A 121 21.06 -3.52 22.20
CA GLU A 121 21.40 -4.93 22.45
C GLU A 121 22.37 -5.45 21.38
N VAL A 122 22.22 -4.99 20.12
CA VAL A 122 23.19 -5.30 19.06
C VAL A 122 24.54 -4.66 19.36
N LEU A 123 24.58 -3.38 19.73
CA LEU A 123 25.84 -2.70 20.06
C LEU A 123 26.56 -3.37 21.24
N GLU A 124 25.85 -3.62 22.34
CA GLU A 124 26.42 -4.29 23.50
C GLU A 124 26.88 -5.71 23.15
N GLY A 125 26.13 -6.45 22.32
CA GLY A 125 26.50 -7.80 21.88
C GLY A 125 27.78 -7.87 21.03
N LEU A 126 28.15 -6.77 20.37
CA LEU A 126 29.39 -6.63 19.61
C LEU A 126 30.59 -6.32 20.50
N GLU A 127 30.40 -5.59 21.60
CA GLU A 127 31.46 -5.28 22.56
C GLU A 127 31.65 -6.39 23.61
N ASN A 128 30.54 -6.98 24.06
CA ASN A 128 30.49 -7.99 25.10
C ASN A 128 30.16 -9.37 24.51
N THR A 129 31.20 -10.20 24.40
CA THR A 129 31.07 -11.58 23.90
C THR A 129 30.31 -12.52 24.83
N GLN A 130 30.17 -12.17 26.11
CA GLN A 130 29.45 -12.95 27.12
C GLN A 130 27.95 -12.66 27.14
N LEU A 131 27.47 -11.65 26.39
CA LEU A 131 26.05 -11.34 26.33
C LEU A 131 25.28 -12.46 25.61
N GLU A 132 24.29 -13.06 26.25
CA GLU A 132 23.52 -14.16 25.66
C GLU A 132 22.46 -13.65 24.67
N LEU A 133 22.89 -13.35 23.44
CA LEU A 133 22.01 -12.79 22.39
C LEU A 133 20.81 -13.69 22.07
N LYS A 134 20.97 -15.02 22.08
CA LYS A 134 19.86 -15.96 21.83
C LYS A 134 18.75 -15.84 22.87
N SER A 135 19.12 -15.60 24.13
CA SER A 135 18.17 -15.38 25.23
C SER A 135 17.39 -14.09 25.01
N LEU A 136 18.07 -13.00 24.62
CA LEU A 136 17.42 -11.73 24.28
C LEU A 136 16.48 -11.87 23.08
N ILE A 137 16.92 -12.56 22.03
CA ILE A 137 16.09 -12.88 20.85
C ILE A 137 14.83 -13.62 21.28
N SER A 138 14.93 -14.63 22.16
CA SER A 138 13.77 -15.38 22.64
C SER A 138 12.77 -14.48 23.38
N ILE A 139 13.25 -13.66 24.31
CA ILE A 139 12.43 -12.72 25.09
C ILE A 139 11.72 -11.72 24.17
N ASN A 140 12.48 -11.11 23.26
CA ASN A 140 11.93 -10.10 22.35
C ASN A 140 10.96 -10.73 21.34
N SER A 141 11.25 -11.94 20.84
CA SER A 141 10.37 -12.67 19.92
C SER A 141 9.03 -13.00 20.57
N GLU A 142 9.03 -13.38 21.85
CA GLU A 142 7.80 -13.61 22.62
C GLU A 142 7.01 -12.31 22.77
N TYR A 143 7.67 -11.22 23.17
CA TYR A 143 7.04 -9.90 23.27
C TYR A 143 6.40 -9.44 21.96
N TYR A 144 7.16 -9.45 20.85
CA TYR A 144 6.64 -9.08 19.53
C TYR A 144 5.56 -10.05 19.04
N GLY A 145 5.65 -11.32 19.43
CA GLY A 145 4.67 -12.36 19.15
C GLY A 145 3.26 -12.00 19.63
N GLN A 146 3.15 -11.31 20.78
CA GLN A 146 1.86 -10.86 21.34
C GLN A 146 1.11 -9.90 20.41
N PHE A 147 1.84 -9.14 19.59
CA PHE A 147 1.27 -8.15 18.69
C PHE A 147 1.01 -8.69 17.27
N ARG A 148 1.57 -9.84 16.89
CA ARG A 148 1.39 -10.42 15.54
C ARG A 148 -0.07 -10.73 15.20
N GLY A 149 -0.91 -10.96 16.21
CA GLY A 149 -2.35 -11.19 16.04
C GLY A 149 -3.18 -9.92 15.82
N ILE A 150 -2.62 -8.73 16.07
CA ILE A 150 -3.34 -7.46 15.95
C ILE A 150 -3.35 -7.04 14.48
N LYS A 151 -4.43 -7.40 13.77
CA LYS A 151 -4.62 -7.06 12.36
C LYS A 151 -4.91 -5.58 12.12
N ASN A 152 -5.65 -4.95 13.03
CA ASN A 152 -6.15 -3.59 12.85
C ASN A 152 -5.70 -2.72 14.03
N PRO A 153 -4.50 -2.13 14.00
CA PRO A 153 -4.09 -1.21 15.04
C PRO A 153 -5.04 0.01 15.06
N PRO A 154 -5.45 0.49 16.25
CA PRO A 154 -6.34 1.62 16.37
C PRO A 154 -5.68 2.89 15.81
N SER A 155 -6.43 3.68 15.04
CA SER A 155 -5.93 4.95 14.47
C SER A 155 -5.78 6.05 15.51
N ILE A 156 -6.50 5.95 16.63
CA ILE A 156 -6.45 6.89 17.76
C ILE A 156 -6.44 6.06 19.04
N ILE A 157 -5.49 6.37 19.92
CA ILE A 157 -5.47 5.92 21.30
C ILE A 157 -5.22 7.18 22.13
N ASP A 158 -6.04 7.44 23.14
CA ASP A 158 -5.75 8.55 24.06
C ASP A 158 -4.73 8.15 25.14
N SER A 159 -4.28 9.10 25.95
CA SER A 159 -3.29 8.88 27.00
C SER A 159 -3.73 7.89 28.10
N ARG A 160 -5.01 7.52 28.14
CA ARG A 160 -5.59 6.56 29.10
C ARG A 160 -5.70 5.16 28.50
N GLY A 161 -5.31 4.98 27.24
CA GLY A 161 -5.49 3.73 26.50
C GLY A 161 -6.91 3.56 25.94
N TYR A 162 -7.76 4.60 25.95
CA TYR A 162 -9.09 4.51 25.36
C TYR A 162 -9.01 4.63 23.84
N ILE A 163 -9.65 3.67 23.17
CA ILE A 163 -9.80 3.62 21.71
C ILE A 163 -11.23 4.03 21.37
N PRO A 164 -11.45 5.23 20.80
CA PRO A 164 -12.79 5.65 20.40
C PRO A 164 -13.31 4.78 19.25
N SER A 165 -14.57 4.34 19.35
CA SER A 165 -15.24 3.72 18.20
C SER A 165 -15.60 4.80 17.18
N LEU A 166 -14.97 4.74 16.01
CA LEU A 166 -15.27 5.60 14.87
C LEU A 166 -16.18 4.90 13.84
N SER A 167 -16.86 3.81 14.23
CA SER A 167 -17.65 2.99 13.31
C SER A 167 -18.75 3.80 12.62
N ARG A 168 -18.77 3.81 11.28
CA ARG A 168 -19.95 4.21 10.51
C ARG A 168 -21.05 3.16 10.70
N LYS A 169 -22.31 3.60 10.78
CA LYS A 169 -23.47 2.70 10.87
C LYS A 169 -23.58 1.92 9.56
N ILE A 170 -23.37 0.61 9.63
CA ILE A 170 -23.71 -0.30 8.53
C ILE A 170 -25.24 -0.31 8.41
N THR A 171 -25.77 0.17 7.29
CA THR A 171 -27.22 0.31 7.07
C THR A 171 -27.84 -0.96 6.49
N ASP A 172 -27.07 -1.77 5.76
CA ASP A 172 -27.45 -3.10 5.24
C ASP A 172 -26.33 -4.12 5.54
N ALA A 173 -26.69 -5.32 6.00
CA ALA A 173 -25.74 -6.39 6.30
C ALA A 173 -24.91 -6.86 5.10
N ASN A 174 -25.35 -6.59 3.85
CA ASN A 174 -24.62 -6.97 2.64
C ASN A 174 -23.84 -5.80 2.01
N GLU A 175 -23.82 -4.63 2.66
CA GLU A 175 -23.11 -3.45 2.16
C GLU A 175 -21.97 -3.06 3.08
N LEU A 176 -20.85 -2.72 2.45
CA LEU A 176 -19.69 -2.15 3.11
C LEU A 176 -19.51 -0.73 2.62
N GLU A 177 -19.37 0.20 3.55
CA GLU A 177 -19.14 1.60 3.24
C GLU A 177 -17.69 1.97 3.49
N GLY A 178 -17.14 2.76 2.58
CA GLY A 178 -15.86 3.43 2.73
C GLY A 178 -15.93 4.88 2.29
N THR A 179 -14.77 5.42 1.96
CA THR A 179 -14.61 6.75 1.40
C THR A 179 -14.37 6.62 -0.10
N PRO A 180 -15.19 7.28 -0.94
CA PRO A 180 -14.99 7.27 -2.38
C PRO A 180 -13.63 7.90 -2.72
N ALA A 181 -12.82 7.20 -3.51
CA ALA A 181 -11.46 7.63 -3.84
C ALA A 181 -11.23 7.77 -5.35
N SER A 182 -11.86 6.91 -6.15
CA SER A 182 -11.86 6.99 -7.62
C SER A 182 -13.22 6.55 -8.15
N PRO A 183 -13.92 7.38 -8.94
CA PRO A 183 -15.27 7.09 -9.39
C PRO A 183 -15.34 5.93 -10.39
N GLY A 184 -16.53 5.36 -10.52
CA GLY A 184 -16.86 4.31 -11.49
C GLY A 184 -17.46 3.06 -10.83
N LEU A 185 -18.01 2.17 -11.67
CA LEU A 185 -18.63 0.92 -11.26
C LEU A 185 -17.76 -0.26 -11.68
N ALA A 186 -17.62 -1.25 -10.80
CA ALA A 186 -16.98 -2.51 -11.13
C ALA A 186 -17.69 -3.67 -10.44
N THR A 187 -17.80 -4.78 -11.15
CA THR A 187 -18.31 -6.05 -10.62
C THR A 187 -17.28 -7.12 -10.90
N GLY A 188 -16.95 -7.93 -9.90
CA GLY A 188 -15.91 -8.94 -10.06
C GLY A 188 -15.72 -9.84 -8.85
N SER A 189 -14.94 -10.89 -9.05
CA SER A 189 -14.53 -11.80 -7.98
C SER A 189 -13.54 -11.08 -7.06
N VAL A 190 -13.76 -11.15 -5.75
CA VAL A 190 -12.84 -10.63 -4.76
C VAL A 190 -11.52 -11.39 -4.78
N LYS A 191 -10.43 -10.64 -4.61
CA LYS A 191 -9.09 -11.14 -4.36
C LYS A 191 -8.46 -10.40 -3.19
N VAL A 192 -8.38 -11.03 -2.02
CA VAL A 192 -7.90 -10.42 -0.76
C VAL A 192 -6.41 -10.66 -0.56
N LEU A 193 -5.54 -9.69 -0.79
CA LEU A 193 -4.08 -9.85 -0.61
C LEU A 193 -3.59 -9.14 0.65
N LYS A 194 -2.63 -9.75 1.34
CA LYS A 194 -1.85 -9.14 2.42
C LYS A 194 -0.53 -8.56 1.93
N ASN A 195 0.04 -9.17 0.90
CA ASN A 195 1.26 -8.71 0.23
C ASN A 195 1.08 -8.85 -1.30
N PRO A 196 1.78 -8.03 -2.11
CA PRO A 196 1.52 -7.95 -3.55
C PRO A 196 1.90 -9.22 -4.32
N ASN A 197 2.68 -10.12 -3.71
CA ASN A 197 3.19 -11.34 -4.35
C ASN A 197 2.48 -12.61 -3.86
N GLU A 198 1.48 -12.48 -2.99
CA GLU A 198 0.81 -13.62 -2.34
C GLU A 198 0.08 -14.51 -3.36
N LYS A 199 -0.54 -13.89 -4.36
CA LYS A 199 -1.32 -14.55 -5.41
C LYS A 199 -1.54 -13.65 -6.60
N LEU A 200 -1.89 -14.28 -7.72
CA LEU A 200 -2.22 -13.56 -8.95
C LEU A 200 -3.58 -12.87 -8.85
N VAL A 201 -3.61 -11.61 -9.28
CA VAL A 201 -4.83 -10.84 -9.56
C VAL A 201 -5.12 -10.99 -11.05
N MET A 202 -6.26 -11.57 -11.39
CA MET A 202 -6.67 -11.79 -12.78
C MET A 202 -7.45 -10.59 -13.31
N PRO A 203 -7.46 -10.36 -14.64
CA PRO A 203 -8.33 -9.36 -15.24
C PRO A 203 -9.79 -9.56 -14.83
N GLY A 204 -10.42 -8.51 -14.30
CA GLY A 204 -11.80 -8.57 -13.81
C GLY A 204 -11.95 -8.75 -12.29
N ASP A 205 -10.87 -9.09 -11.58
CA ASP A 205 -10.92 -9.25 -10.12
C ASP A 205 -11.08 -7.89 -9.40
N ILE A 206 -11.74 -7.91 -8.24
CA ILE A 206 -11.76 -6.80 -7.29
C ILE A 206 -10.62 -7.01 -6.29
N LEU A 207 -9.60 -6.16 -6.37
CA LEU A 207 -8.45 -6.20 -5.48
C LEU A 207 -8.84 -5.64 -4.12
N VAL A 208 -8.73 -6.46 -3.08
CA VAL A 208 -8.96 -6.07 -1.68
C VAL A 208 -7.66 -6.18 -0.92
N ALA A 209 -7.25 -5.11 -0.25
CA ALA A 209 -6.01 -5.07 0.53
C ALA A 209 -6.19 -4.28 1.82
N GLU A 210 -5.37 -4.59 2.83
CA GLU A 210 -5.37 -3.80 4.06
C GLU A 210 -4.78 -2.41 3.80
N ALA A 211 -3.60 -2.35 3.21
CA ALA A 211 -2.95 -1.11 2.77
C ALA A 211 -2.14 -1.40 1.51
N THR A 212 -1.92 -0.37 0.70
CA THR A 212 -1.13 -0.49 -0.53
C THR A 212 0.04 0.48 -0.50
N ASP A 213 1.16 0.06 -1.07
CA ASP A 213 2.33 0.89 -1.33
C ASP A 213 2.71 0.84 -2.83
N PRO A 214 3.78 1.53 -3.27
CA PRO A 214 4.18 1.51 -4.67
C PRO A 214 4.38 0.12 -5.28
N GLY A 215 4.73 -0.90 -4.49
CA GLY A 215 4.90 -2.28 -4.96
C GLY A 215 3.60 -2.95 -5.43
N TRP A 216 2.44 -2.41 -5.04
CA TRP A 216 1.12 -2.91 -5.44
C TRP A 216 0.66 -2.40 -6.81
N THR A 217 1.28 -1.31 -7.30
CA THR A 217 0.88 -0.60 -8.52
C THR A 217 0.68 -1.54 -9.72
N PRO A 218 1.52 -2.56 -9.97
CA PRO A 218 1.32 -3.45 -11.11
C PRO A 218 0.03 -4.28 -11.05
N LEU A 219 -0.46 -4.59 -9.86
CA LEU A 219 -1.72 -5.35 -9.69
C LEU A 219 -2.95 -4.56 -10.13
N PHE A 220 -2.88 -3.23 -10.11
CA PHE A 220 -3.98 -2.34 -10.47
C PHE A 220 -4.31 -2.41 -11.97
N ILE A 221 -3.35 -2.84 -12.79
CA ILE A 221 -3.54 -3.03 -14.23
C ILE A 221 -4.64 -4.09 -14.48
N ASN A 222 -4.55 -5.21 -13.77
CA ASN A 222 -5.50 -6.33 -13.91
C ASN A 222 -6.81 -6.08 -13.15
N ALA A 223 -6.75 -5.43 -11.99
CA ALA A 223 -7.93 -5.20 -11.17
C ALA A 223 -9.03 -4.45 -11.94
N ALA A 224 -10.28 -4.88 -11.79
CA ALA A 224 -11.44 -4.14 -12.25
C ALA A 224 -11.80 -3.00 -11.30
N GLY A 225 -11.52 -3.17 -10.00
CA GLY A 225 -11.71 -2.17 -8.97
C GLY A 225 -10.86 -2.48 -7.73
N ILE A 226 -10.67 -1.48 -6.87
CA ILE A 226 -9.77 -1.55 -5.72
C ILE A 226 -10.50 -1.16 -4.43
N VAL A 227 -10.38 -1.98 -3.39
CA VAL A 227 -10.90 -1.71 -2.06
C VAL A 227 -9.77 -1.78 -1.04
N ILE A 228 -9.55 -0.68 -0.31
CA ILE A 228 -8.44 -0.56 0.65
C ILE A 228 -8.99 -0.32 2.05
N GLN A 229 -8.56 -1.12 3.02
CA GLN A 229 -9.01 -0.99 4.40
C GLN A 229 -8.49 0.29 5.07
N ASN A 230 -7.18 0.47 5.03
CA ASN A 230 -6.42 1.54 5.67
C ASN A 230 -5.88 2.44 4.56
N GLY A 231 -6.65 3.46 4.20
CA GLY A 231 -6.33 4.31 3.07
C GLY A 231 -6.98 5.69 3.15
N GLY A 232 -6.28 6.70 2.67
CA GLY A 232 -6.80 8.06 2.47
C GLY A 232 -6.94 8.40 0.99
N VAL A 233 -7.86 9.31 0.66
CA VAL A 233 -8.15 9.70 -0.73
C VAL A 233 -6.96 10.30 -1.47
N LEU A 234 -5.95 10.82 -0.76
CA LEU A 234 -4.73 11.40 -1.33
C LEU A 234 -3.52 10.45 -1.30
N GLN A 235 -3.66 9.26 -0.70
CA GLN A 235 -2.56 8.30 -0.58
C GLN A 235 -2.32 7.55 -1.89
N HIS A 236 -1.17 6.87 -1.96
CA HIS A 236 -0.66 6.20 -3.16
C HIS A 236 -1.72 5.36 -3.89
N GLY A 237 -2.36 4.40 -3.20
CA GLY A 237 -3.35 3.53 -3.81
C GLY A 237 -4.52 4.29 -4.43
N ALA A 238 -5.05 5.30 -3.75
CA ALA A 238 -6.13 6.13 -4.28
C ALA A 238 -5.70 6.95 -5.52
N SER A 239 -4.49 7.51 -5.50
CA SER A 239 -3.95 8.24 -6.65
C SER A 239 -3.73 7.34 -7.86
N VAL A 240 -3.07 6.19 -7.68
CA VAL A 240 -2.81 5.23 -8.76
C VAL A 240 -4.10 4.67 -9.34
N ALA A 241 -5.11 4.40 -8.51
CA ALA A 241 -6.42 3.96 -9.00
C ALA A 241 -7.07 5.00 -9.94
N ARG A 242 -7.00 6.30 -9.58
CA ARG A 242 -7.50 7.38 -10.45
C ARG A 242 -6.71 7.47 -11.74
N GLU A 243 -5.39 7.38 -11.67
CA GLU A 243 -4.51 7.43 -12.85
C GLU A 243 -4.77 6.26 -13.80
N SER A 244 -5.02 5.06 -13.26
CA SER A 244 -5.40 3.86 -14.01
C SER A 244 -6.89 3.81 -14.38
N CYS A 245 -7.67 4.86 -14.07
CA CYS A 245 -9.11 4.95 -14.32
C CYS A 245 -9.91 3.76 -13.75
N LYS A 246 -9.47 3.23 -12.60
CA LYS A 246 -10.14 2.14 -11.89
C LYS A 246 -10.98 2.69 -10.74
N PRO A 247 -12.21 2.19 -10.51
CA PRO A 247 -12.99 2.47 -9.31
C PRO A 247 -12.20 2.12 -8.04
N CYS A 248 -12.26 3.00 -7.04
CA CYS A 248 -11.53 2.79 -5.80
C CYS A 248 -12.28 3.33 -4.59
N ILE A 249 -12.33 2.52 -3.54
CA ILE A 249 -12.92 2.84 -2.25
C ILE A 249 -11.85 2.58 -1.19
N VAL A 250 -11.63 3.55 -0.30
CA VAL A 250 -10.63 3.45 0.78
C VAL A 250 -11.28 3.61 2.14
N GLY A 251 -10.66 3.13 3.21
CA GLY A 251 -11.23 3.28 4.54
C GLY A 251 -12.42 2.35 4.80
N VAL A 252 -12.55 1.25 4.05
CA VAL A 252 -13.60 0.24 4.29
C VAL A 252 -13.19 -0.58 5.49
N HIS A 253 -13.78 -0.32 6.65
CA HIS A 253 -13.34 -0.92 7.91
C HIS A 253 -13.45 -2.45 7.88
N ASN A 254 -12.39 -3.14 8.32
CA ASN A 254 -12.34 -4.60 8.46
C ASN A 254 -12.60 -5.40 7.16
N VAL A 255 -12.49 -4.78 5.98
CA VAL A 255 -12.88 -5.39 4.69
C VAL A 255 -12.16 -6.71 4.40
N THR A 256 -10.90 -6.84 4.80
CA THR A 256 -10.09 -8.05 4.56
C THR A 256 -10.55 -9.28 5.36
N ASN A 257 -11.34 -9.07 6.43
CA ASN A 257 -11.93 -10.16 7.20
C ASN A 257 -13.40 -10.40 6.82
N ILE A 258 -14.06 -9.44 6.17
CA ILE A 258 -15.47 -9.55 5.76
C ILE A 258 -15.61 -10.13 4.35
N LEU A 259 -14.76 -9.69 3.42
CA LEU A 259 -14.73 -10.22 2.06
C LEU A 259 -13.77 -11.40 1.98
N HIS A 260 -14.13 -12.39 1.17
CA HIS A 260 -13.32 -13.60 0.96
C HIS A 260 -13.02 -13.79 -0.52
N ASP A 261 -11.91 -14.48 -0.82
CA ASP A 261 -11.55 -14.80 -2.20
C ASP A 261 -12.67 -15.53 -2.93
N GLY A 262 -12.90 -15.18 -4.19
CA GLY A 262 -13.93 -15.82 -5.02
C GLY A 262 -15.33 -15.23 -4.83
N GLN A 263 -15.56 -14.44 -3.79
CA GLN A 263 -16.85 -13.81 -3.54
C GLN A 263 -17.15 -12.75 -4.60
N LEU A 264 -18.34 -12.80 -5.17
CA LEU A 264 -18.75 -11.83 -6.18
C LEU A 264 -19.25 -10.55 -5.50
N VAL A 265 -18.71 -9.41 -5.89
CA VAL A 265 -19.12 -8.11 -5.36
C VAL A 265 -19.34 -7.11 -6.49
N GLU A 266 -20.23 -6.15 -6.24
CA GLU A 266 -20.35 -4.91 -7.00
C GLU A 266 -19.79 -3.78 -6.15
N MET A 267 -19.05 -2.86 -6.75
CA MET A 267 -18.55 -1.66 -6.08
C MET A 267 -18.83 -0.41 -6.89
N ASP A 268 -19.18 0.66 -6.18
CA ASP A 268 -19.32 2.01 -6.71
C ASP A 268 -18.31 2.93 -6.03
N GLY A 269 -17.25 3.26 -6.77
CA GLY A 269 -16.20 4.16 -6.31
C GLY A 269 -16.64 5.62 -6.14
N SER A 270 -17.85 5.97 -6.60
CA SER A 270 -18.43 7.32 -6.50
C SER A 270 -19.21 7.49 -5.20
N SER A 271 -20.04 6.51 -4.84
CA SER A 271 -20.78 6.50 -3.56
C SER A 271 -19.94 5.95 -2.40
N GLY A 272 -18.91 5.16 -2.68
CA GLY A 272 -18.08 4.52 -1.66
C GLY A 272 -18.70 3.24 -1.10
N VAL A 273 -19.58 2.58 -1.86
CA VAL A 273 -20.29 1.37 -1.43
C VAL A 273 -19.76 0.14 -2.14
N VAL A 274 -19.55 -0.94 -1.39
CA VAL A 274 -19.31 -2.29 -1.90
C VAL A 274 -20.48 -3.16 -1.48
N ARG A 275 -21.18 -3.76 -2.45
CA ARG A 275 -22.30 -4.66 -2.22
C ARG A 275 -21.90 -6.10 -2.51
N ILE A 276 -22.15 -6.97 -1.54
CA ILE A 276 -21.98 -8.41 -1.69
C ILE A 276 -23.14 -8.96 -2.51
N LEU A 277 -22.83 -9.55 -3.67
CA LEU A 277 -23.83 -10.21 -4.49
C LEU A 277 -24.05 -11.61 -3.93
N LYS A 278 -25.28 -11.89 -3.46
CA LYS A 278 -25.65 -13.24 -3.03
C LYS A 278 -25.69 -14.15 -4.26
N ASN A 279 -25.01 -15.29 -4.18
CA ASN A 279 -25.29 -16.45 -5.03
C ASN A 279 -26.55 -17.15 -4.54
#